data_AF-A0A7C4RED0-F1
#
_entry.id   AF-A0A7C4RED0-F1
#
_cell.length_a   1.000
_cell.length_b   1.000
_cell.length_c   1.000
_cell.angle_alpha   90.00
_cell.angle_beta   90.00
_cell.angle_gamma   90.00
#
_symmetry.space_group_name_H-M   'P 1'
#
loop_
_entity.id
_entity.type
_entity.pdbx_description
1 polymer ?
#
loop_
_entity_poly.entity_id
_entity_poly.type
_entity_poly.pdbx_seq_one_letter_code
_entity_poly.pdbx_strand_id
1 'polypeptide(L)'
;MESKEAIDLEQVYSLLKNPLRREILTLLYTRGEMSATQLKLLLNISYGTLYYHLEFLKPLISQARRGRYVLNEKGLLIVEKMMRDMGAESKTPPSTSILRILSMAPLMENISNKPLRYLALGIIVIVAYVMLLYSMPLKIVLLHISFDPSSGSLTPSLISLGIVLGYILLSGEILSPHSGGFGGLLVASLSSFIPLDTYLAFILLLQYLDIQVNSIIPLLQLIFIIAHITQLVMIASALTHSRGIGWEKSLPASLILSYISMLTLYYNLL
;
A
#
# COMPACT_ATOMS: atom_id res chain seq x y z
N MET A 1 -25.95 39.50 12.83
CA MET A 1 -26.24 38.04 12.72
C MET A 1 -25.97 37.71 11.26
N GLU A 2 -24.94 36.98 10.86
CA GLU A 2 -24.46 35.69 11.38
C GLU A 2 -22.92 35.65 11.42
N SER A 3 -22.37 35.57 12.63
CA SER A 3 -20.98 35.17 12.90
C SER A 3 -21.01 33.84 13.65
N LYS A 4 -21.36 32.76 12.95
CA LYS A 4 -21.27 31.39 13.49
C LYS A 4 -20.70 30.49 12.40
N GLU A 5 -19.69 29.72 12.78
CA GLU A 5 -19.04 28.64 12.01
C GLU A 5 -17.81 28.97 11.15
N ALA A 6 -16.99 29.94 11.58
CA ALA A 6 -15.56 29.72 11.46
C ALA A 6 -15.17 28.73 12.56
N ILE A 7 -14.97 27.45 12.20
CA ILE A 7 -14.31 26.49 13.09
C ILE A 7 -13.00 27.16 13.51
N ASP A 8 -12.80 27.41 14.81
CA ASP A 8 -11.57 28.00 15.30
C ASP A 8 -10.45 26.97 15.15
N LEU A 9 -9.87 26.94 13.95
CA LEU A 9 -8.92 25.92 13.50
C LEU A 9 -7.73 25.85 14.46
N GLU A 10 -7.30 26.99 14.99
CA GLU A 10 -6.18 27.09 15.92
C GLU A 10 -6.48 26.34 17.23
N GLN A 11 -7.71 26.45 17.73
CA GLN A 11 -8.17 25.73 18.91
C GLN A 11 -8.23 24.22 18.65
N VAL A 12 -8.71 23.79 17.49
CA VAL A 12 -8.75 22.37 17.09
C VAL A 12 -7.33 21.79 16.94
N TYR A 13 -6.42 22.51 16.29
CA TYR A 13 -5.03 22.10 16.12
C TYR A 13 -4.32 21.93 17.48
N SER A 14 -4.58 22.84 18.42
CA SER A 14 -4.01 22.75 19.78
C SER A 14 -4.47 21.49 20.54
N LEU A 15 -5.71 21.04 20.31
CA LEU A 15 -6.29 19.85 20.92
C LEU A 15 -5.74 18.57 20.30
N LEU A 16 -5.55 18.53 18.98
CA LEU A 16 -5.07 17.34 18.27
C LEU A 16 -3.56 17.12 18.36
N LYS A 17 -2.79 18.10 18.87
CA LYS A 17 -1.33 17.99 19.03
C LYS A 17 -0.87 16.83 19.94
N ASN A 18 -1.73 16.36 20.85
CA ASN A 18 -1.37 15.28 21.78
C ASN A 18 -1.83 13.91 21.23
N PRO A 19 -0.94 12.89 21.17
CA PRO A 19 -1.28 11.58 20.64
C PRO A 19 -2.41 10.87 21.40
N LEU A 20 -2.44 10.96 22.73
CA LEU A 20 -3.50 10.33 23.55
C LEU A 20 -4.87 10.96 23.27
N ARG A 21 -4.93 12.27 23.02
CA ARG A 21 -6.19 12.94 22.66
C ARG A 21 -6.72 12.46 21.31
N ARG A 22 -5.84 12.27 20.32
CA ARG A 22 -6.20 11.68 19.02
C ARG A 22 -6.71 10.25 19.19
N GLU A 23 -6.05 9.46 20.02
CA GLU A 23 -6.40 8.07 20.26
C GLU A 23 -7.76 7.91 20.96
N ILE A 24 -8.07 8.74 21.97
CA ILE A 24 -9.40 8.80 22.60
C ILE A 24 -10.48 9.08 21.55
N LEU A 25 -10.27 10.09 20.71
CA LEU A 25 -11.21 10.48 19.67
C LEU A 25 -11.42 9.37 18.63
N THR A 26 -10.33 8.70 18.21
CA THR A 26 -10.38 7.54 17.31
C THR A 26 -11.15 6.36 17.91
N LEU A 27 -10.95 6.05 19.19
CA LEU A 27 -11.69 4.99 19.89
C LEU A 27 -13.19 5.29 19.93
N LEU A 28 -13.57 6.54 20.25
CA LEU A 28 -14.98 6.95 20.26
C LEU A 28 -15.61 6.96 18.87
N TYR A 29 -14.85 7.24 17.81
CA TYR A 29 -15.33 7.17 16.43
C TYR A 29 -15.54 5.72 15.97
N THR A 30 -14.58 4.83 16.24
CA THR A 30 -14.60 3.45 15.75
C THR A 30 -15.51 2.53 16.55
N ARG A 31 -15.64 2.76 17.86
CA ARG A 31 -16.41 1.91 18.78
C ARG A 31 -17.68 2.57 19.31
N GLY A 32 -17.90 3.83 19.01
CA GLY A 32 -19.05 4.59 19.49
C GLY A 32 -18.92 4.98 20.97
N GLU A 33 -20.03 4.91 21.70
CA GLU A 33 -20.13 5.34 23.09
C GLU A 33 -19.32 4.44 24.05
N MET A 34 -18.46 5.04 24.89
CA MET A 34 -17.57 4.29 25.80
C MET A 34 -17.57 4.83 27.24
N SER A 35 -17.36 3.96 28.23
CA SER A 35 -17.17 4.39 29.62
C SER A 35 -15.73 4.81 29.91
N ALA A 36 -15.53 5.60 30.98
CA ALA A 36 -14.20 5.96 31.46
C ALA A 36 -13.32 4.72 31.73
N THR A 37 -13.91 3.66 32.29
CA THR A 37 -13.22 2.40 32.57
C THR A 37 -12.73 1.71 31.28
N GLN A 38 -13.56 1.71 30.23
CA GLN A 38 -13.19 1.13 28.94
C GLN A 38 -12.07 1.92 28.26
N LEU A 39 -12.18 3.25 28.23
CA LEU A 39 -11.13 4.13 27.70
C LEU A 39 -9.82 3.94 28.47
N LYS A 40 -9.88 3.91 29.80
CA LYS A 40 -8.72 3.69 30.67
C LYS A 40 -8.02 2.37 30.37
N LEU A 41 -8.78 1.28 30.20
CA LEU A 41 -8.23 -0.04 29.90
C LEU A 41 -7.58 -0.11 28.52
N LEU A 42 -8.22 0.47 27.49
CA LEU A 42 -7.70 0.44 26.12
C LEU A 42 -6.47 1.32 25.94
N LEU A 43 -6.43 2.48 26.59
CA LEU A 43 -5.32 3.43 26.51
C LEU A 43 -4.19 3.08 27.50
N ASN A 44 -4.43 2.16 28.44
CA ASN A 44 -3.49 1.76 29.49
C ASN A 44 -2.91 2.94 30.31
N ILE A 45 -3.78 3.86 30.76
CA ILE A 45 -3.39 5.05 31.53
C ILE A 45 -4.04 5.11 32.92
N SER A 46 -3.62 6.05 33.75
CA SER A 46 -4.28 6.32 35.04
C SER A 46 -5.61 7.06 34.84
N TYR A 47 -6.53 6.94 35.80
CA TYR A 47 -7.79 7.71 35.76
C TYR A 47 -7.53 9.23 35.77
N GLY A 48 -6.56 9.72 36.54
CA GLY A 48 -6.22 11.15 36.57
C GLY A 48 -5.76 11.67 35.22
N THR A 49 -4.90 10.90 34.53
CA THR A 49 -4.44 11.22 33.16
C THR A 49 -5.60 11.20 32.16
N LEU A 50 -6.50 10.21 32.26
CA LEU A 50 -7.67 10.14 31.39
C LEU A 50 -8.59 11.34 31.58
N TYR A 51 -8.95 11.67 32.82
CA TYR A 51 -9.85 12.80 33.11
C TYR A 51 -9.25 14.14 32.70
N TYR A 52 -7.94 14.32 32.86
CA TYR A 52 -7.22 15.47 32.33
C TYR A 52 -7.46 15.61 30.81
N HIS A 53 -7.23 14.54 30.03
CA HIS A 53 -7.44 14.61 28.58
C HIS A 53 -8.90 14.76 28.18
N LEU A 54 -9.84 14.11 28.87
CA LEU A 54 -11.28 14.26 28.63
C LEU A 54 -11.74 15.69 28.88
N GLU A 55 -11.15 16.38 29.85
CA GLU A 55 -11.44 17.79 30.13
C GLU A 55 -11.04 18.70 28.95
N PHE A 56 -9.86 18.48 28.35
CA PHE A 56 -9.48 19.19 27.12
C PHE A 56 -10.39 18.85 25.94
N LEU A 57 -10.88 17.61 25.87
CA LEU A 57 -11.71 17.14 24.77
C LEU A 57 -13.20 17.49 24.91
N LYS A 58 -13.64 18.11 26.02
CA LYS A 58 -15.02 18.56 26.24
C LYS A 58 -15.67 19.28 25.04
N PRO A 59 -14.97 20.10 24.24
CA PRO A 59 -15.58 20.72 23.06
C PRO A 59 -15.97 19.73 21.94
N LEU A 60 -15.36 18.55 21.90
CA LEU A 60 -15.48 17.54 20.84
C LEU A 60 -16.25 16.29 21.28
N ILE A 61 -16.40 16.09 22.59
CA ILE A 61 -17.11 14.95 23.17
C ILE A 61 -18.33 15.44 23.94
N SER A 62 -19.33 14.58 24.03
CA SER A 62 -20.50 14.76 24.89
C SER A 62 -20.61 13.58 25.84
N GLN A 63 -21.23 13.82 26.99
CA GLN A 63 -21.47 12.77 27.96
C GLN A 63 -22.90 12.24 27.77
N ALA A 64 -23.01 10.97 27.36
CA ALA A 64 -24.26 10.27 27.21
C ALA A 64 -24.85 9.88 28.57
N ARG A 65 -26.06 9.29 28.55
CA ARG A 65 -26.72 8.79 29.77
C ARG A 65 -25.81 7.73 30.43
N ARG A 66 -25.62 7.84 31.75
CA ARG A 66 -24.75 6.97 32.60
C ARG A 66 -23.23 7.25 32.54
N GLY A 67 -22.83 8.48 32.23
CA GLY A 67 -21.42 8.89 32.39
C GLY A 67 -20.46 8.32 31.35
N ARG A 68 -21.02 7.86 30.22
CA ARG A 68 -20.26 7.42 29.06
C ARG A 68 -20.00 8.59 28.11
N TYR A 69 -18.93 8.50 27.33
CA TYR A 69 -18.48 9.53 26.41
C TYR A 69 -18.80 9.12 24.98
N VAL A 70 -19.24 10.08 24.18
CA VAL A 70 -19.52 9.91 22.75
C VAL A 70 -19.08 11.18 22.01
N LEU A 71 -18.71 11.07 20.74
CA LEU A 71 -18.40 12.26 19.94
C LEU A 71 -19.66 13.09 19.74
N ASN A 72 -19.52 14.41 19.85
CA ASN A 72 -20.56 15.33 19.38
C ASN A 72 -20.38 15.59 17.87
N GLU A 73 -21.29 16.34 17.25
CA GLU A 73 -21.24 16.63 15.81
C GLU A 73 -19.90 17.26 15.37
N LYS A 74 -19.36 18.18 16.18
CA LYS A 74 -18.07 18.82 15.91
C LYS A 74 -16.91 17.83 16.01
N GLY A 75 -16.90 16.99 17.03
CA GLY A 75 -15.92 15.93 17.21
C GLY A 75 -15.95 14.92 16.07
N LEU A 76 -17.14 14.58 15.59
CA LEU A 76 -17.31 13.65 14.47
C LEU A 76 -16.70 14.21 13.19
N LEU A 77 -17.01 15.46 12.83
CA LEU A 77 -16.42 16.14 11.66
C LEU A 77 -14.89 16.24 11.74
N ILE A 78 -14.37 16.58 12.93
CA ILE A 78 -12.93 16.73 13.15
C ILE A 78 -12.21 15.39 13.08
N VAL A 79 -12.77 14.33 13.68
CA VAL A 79 -12.17 13.00 13.64
C VAL A 79 -12.25 12.41 12.25
N GLU A 80 -13.35 12.65 11.52
CA GLU A 80 -13.47 12.22 10.13
C GLU A 80 -12.41 12.90 9.25
N LYS A 81 -12.18 14.21 9.44
CA LYS A 81 -11.08 14.91 8.77
C LYS A 81 -9.71 14.38 9.20
N MET A 82 -9.48 14.18 10.49
CA MET A 82 -8.24 13.64 11.05
C MET A 82 -7.94 12.23 10.52
N MET A 83 -8.96 11.38 10.37
CA MET A 83 -8.84 10.03 9.83
C MET A 83 -8.54 10.06 8.33
N ARG A 84 -9.15 10.98 7.59
CA ARG A 84 -8.80 11.20 6.17
C ARG A 84 -7.36 11.69 6.02
N ASP A 85 -6.92 12.62 6.88
CA ASP A 85 -5.57 13.18 6.86
C ASP A 85 -4.53 12.14 7.31
N MET A 86 -4.77 11.38 8.37
CA MET A 86 -3.90 10.25 8.77
C MET A 86 -3.88 9.13 7.72
N GLY A 87 -5.03 8.85 7.09
CA GLY A 87 -5.11 7.94 5.96
C GLY A 87 -4.46 8.48 4.70
N ALA A 88 -4.22 9.79 4.60
CA ALA A 88 -3.43 10.42 3.54
C ALA A 88 -1.93 10.40 3.90
N GLU A 89 -1.56 10.67 5.15
CA GLU A 89 -0.18 10.58 5.66
C GLU A 89 0.37 9.14 5.60
N SER A 90 -0.45 8.13 5.89
CA SER A 90 -0.05 6.71 5.73
C SER A 90 0.09 6.30 4.27
N LYS A 91 -0.64 6.96 3.36
CA LYS A 91 -0.53 6.74 1.90
C LYS A 91 0.68 7.43 1.30
N THR A 92 1.06 8.60 1.82
CA THR A 92 2.23 9.31 1.31
C THR A 92 3.52 8.53 1.60
N PRO A 93 4.37 8.29 0.58
CA PRO A 93 5.66 7.64 0.77
C PRO A 93 6.53 8.45 1.76
N PRO A 94 7.30 7.79 2.65
CA PRO A 94 8.13 8.49 3.63
C PRO A 94 9.14 9.44 2.95
N SER A 95 8.84 10.75 3.02
CA SER A 95 9.66 11.97 2.93
C SER A 95 10.82 12.07 1.90
N THR A 96 11.00 11.11 1.00
CA THR A 96 12.11 11.09 0.04
C THR A 96 11.57 11.16 -1.38
N SER A 97 12.05 12.14 -2.16
CA SER A 97 11.67 12.33 -3.56
C SER A 97 11.88 11.06 -4.40
N ILE A 98 12.90 10.26 -4.07
CA ILE A 98 13.24 9.02 -4.79
C ILE A 98 12.17 7.96 -4.60
N LEU A 99 11.70 7.70 -3.38
CA LEU A 99 10.69 6.67 -3.13
C LEU A 99 9.35 7.05 -3.78
N ARG A 100 9.04 8.34 -3.84
CA ARG A 100 7.86 8.86 -4.56
C ARG A 100 7.95 8.66 -6.07
N ILE A 101 9.12 8.84 -6.67
CA ILE A 101 9.35 8.58 -8.09
C ILE A 101 9.26 7.07 -8.35
N LEU A 102 9.94 6.27 -7.54
CA LEU A 102 10.08 4.83 -7.72
C LEU A 102 8.77 4.07 -7.50
N SER A 103 7.98 4.49 -6.51
CA SER A 103 6.64 3.94 -6.26
C SER A 103 5.62 4.25 -7.35
N MET A 104 5.96 5.18 -8.26
CA MET A 104 4.99 5.82 -9.15
C MET A 104 3.72 6.22 -8.38
N ALA A 105 3.89 6.81 -7.19
CA ALA A 105 2.81 7.17 -6.27
C ALA A 105 1.59 7.82 -6.96
N PRO A 106 1.72 8.83 -7.85
CA PRO A 106 0.55 9.42 -8.49
C PRO A 106 -0.21 8.45 -9.40
N LEU A 107 0.46 7.46 -10.00
CA LEU A 107 -0.22 6.42 -10.78
C LEU A 107 -0.94 5.45 -9.84
N MET A 108 -0.27 4.98 -8.77
CA MET A 108 -0.87 4.03 -7.83
C MET A 108 -2.06 4.64 -7.08
N GLU A 109 -1.97 5.88 -6.64
CA GLU A 109 -3.08 6.60 -6.00
C GLU A 109 -4.29 6.71 -6.94
N ASN A 110 -4.07 7.08 -8.20
CA ASN A 110 -5.14 7.18 -9.20
C ASN A 110 -5.77 5.82 -9.50
N ILE A 111 -4.98 4.75 -9.58
CA ILE A 111 -5.46 3.37 -9.79
C ILE A 111 -6.31 2.92 -8.61
N SER A 112 -5.84 3.12 -7.37
CA SER A 112 -6.55 2.72 -6.17
C SER A 112 -7.87 3.48 -6.00
N ASN A 113 -7.91 4.78 -6.36
CA ASN A 113 -9.12 5.59 -6.25
C ASN A 113 -10.16 5.30 -7.34
N LYS A 114 -9.73 4.88 -8.55
CA LYS A 114 -10.62 4.65 -9.71
C LYS A 114 -10.29 3.34 -10.44
N PRO A 115 -10.44 2.18 -9.80
CA PRO A 115 -9.98 0.89 -10.35
C PRO A 115 -10.60 0.55 -11.70
N LEU A 116 -11.89 0.86 -11.89
CA LEU A 116 -12.61 0.54 -13.12
C LEU A 116 -12.04 1.26 -14.35
N ARG A 117 -11.49 2.47 -14.18
CA ARG A 117 -10.88 3.26 -15.26
C ARG A 117 -9.52 2.69 -15.68
N TYR A 118 -8.77 2.13 -14.74
CA TYR A 118 -7.43 1.60 -14.97
C TYR A 118 -7.40 0.09 -15.22
N LEU A 119 -8.57 -0.56 -15.24
CA LEU A 119 -8.69 -1.98 -15.55
C LEU A 119 -8.08 -2.30 -16.92
N ALA A 120 -8.31 -1.45 -17.93
CA ALA A 120 -7.70 -1.58 -19.25
C ALA A 120 -6.17 -1.58 -19.19
N LEU A 121 -5.57 -0.77 -18.32
CA LEU A 121 -4.11 -0.74 -18.13
C LEU A 121 -3.61 -2.05 -17.54
N GLY A 122 -4.29 -2.61 -16.53
CA GLY A 122 -3.94 -3.93 -15.99
C GLY A 122 -4.01 -5.04 -17.04
N ILE A 123 -5.02 -5.01 -17.92
CA ILE A 123 -5.14 -5.96 -19.05
C ILE A 123 -3.96 -5.79 -20.02
N ILE A 124 -3.63 -4.55 -20.40
CA ILE A 124 -2.52 -4.27 -21.32
C ILE A 124 -1.19 -4.80 -20.76
N VAL A 125 -0.95 -4.61 -19.46
CA VAL A 125 0.27 -5.13 -18.79
C VAL A 125 0.32 -6.65 -18.83
N ILE A 126 -0.78 -7.35 -18.52
CA ILE A 126 -0.82 -8.83 -18.63
C ILE A 126 -0.59 -9.28 -20.07
N VAL A 127 -1.23 -8.63 -21.05
CA VAL A 127 -1.06 -8.99 -22.47
C VAL A 127 0.39 -8.79 -22.90
N ALA A 128 1.02 -7.68 -22.52
CA ALA A 128 2.43 -7.42 -22.77
C ALA A 128 3.32 -8.47 -22.11
N TYR A 129 3.08 -8.81 -20.85
CA TYR A 129 3.78 -9.86 -20.10
C TYR A 129 3.74 -11.21 -20.84
N VAL A 130 2.55 -11.64 -21.27
CA VAL A 130 2.38 -12.91 -22.02
C VAL A 130 3.06 -12.85 -23.39
N MET A 131 2.97 -11.73 -24.10
CA MET A 131 3.65 -11.55 -25.40
C MET A 131 5.17 -11.59 -25.28
N LEU A 132 5.73 -10.96 -24.24
CA LEU A 132 7.17 -10.96 -23.97
C LEU A 132 7.67 -12.36 -23.61
N LEU A 133 6.92 -13.09 -22.78
CA LEU A 133 7.21 -14.50 -22.46
C LEU A 133 7.17 -15.41 -23.68
N TYR A 134 6.26 -15.17 -24.64
CA TYR A 134 6.20 -15.95 -25.86
C TYR A 134 7.39 -15.66 -26.80
N SER A 135 7.88 -14.43 -26.79
CA SER A 135 8.93 -13.97 -27.71
C SER A 135 10.34 -14.40 -27.28
N MET A 136 10.52 -14.85 -26.03
CA MET A 136 11.81 -15.23 -25.47
C MET A 136 11.77 -16.59 -24.78
N PRO A 137 12.87 -17.38 -24.78
CA PRO A 137 12.98 -18.61 -24.01
C PRO A 137 13.26 -18.29 -22.52
N LEU A 138 12.35 -17.53 -21.91
CA LEU A 138 12.43 -17.07 -20.53
C LEU A 138 11.27 -17.61 -19.72
N LYS A 139 11.58 -17.99 -18.50
CA LYS A 139 10.59 -18.33 -17.49
C LYS A 139 10.67 -17.32 -16.36
N ILE A 140 9.53 -16.94 -15.81
CA ILE A 140 9.47 -16.01 -14.69
C ILE A 140 9.00 -16.80 -13.48
N VAL A 141 9.90 -16.95 -12.50
CA VAL A 141 9.63 -17.64 -11.23
C VAL A 141 9.31 -16.58 -10.19
N LEU A 142 8.02 -16.43 -9.89
CA LEU A 142 7.45 -15.39 -9.02
C LEU A 142 7.83 -13.97 -9.50
N LEU A 143 8.91 -13.38 -8.97
CA LEU A 143 9.40 -12.04 -9.33
C LEU A 143 10.76 -12.06 -10.06
N HIS A 144 11.42 -13.22 -10.16
CA HIS A 144 12.76 -13.33 -10.79
C HIS A 144 12.70 -14.03 -12.15
N ILE A 145 13.65 -13.68 -13.02
CA ILE A 145 13.80 -14.27 -14.35
C ILE A 145 14.72 -15.48 -14.27
N SER A 146 14.31 -16.60 -14.86
CA SER A 146 15.15 -17.77 -15.12
C SER A 146 15.22 -18.06 -16.62
N PHE A 147 16.43 -18.37 -17.09
CA PHE A 147 16.65 -18.80 -18.46
C PHE A 147 16.44 -20.31 -18.52
N ASP A 148 15.37 -20.74 -19.21
CA ASP A 148 15.13 -22.15 -19.49
C ASP A 148 14.91 -22.33 -21.00
N PRO A 149 15.92 -22.83 -21.73
CA PRO A 149 15.81 -23.08 -23.17
C PRO A 149 14.87 -24.25 -23.50
N SER A 150 14.45 -25.05 -22.51
CA SER A 150 13.82 -26.36 -22.73
C SER A 150 12.31 -26.38 -22.55
N SER A 151 11.71 -25.30 -22.03
CA SER A 151 10.27 -25.21 -21.78
C SER A 151 9.63 -24.06 -22.56
N GLY A 152 9.16 -24.34 -23.78
CA GLY A 152 8.22 -23.45 -24.50
C GLY A 152 6.84 -23.31 -23.84
N SER A 153 6.72 -23.73 -22.57
CA SER A 153 5.45 -23.75 -21.83
C SER A 153 5.31 -22.48 -21.01
N LEU A 154 4.23 -21.73 -21.27
CA LEU A 154 3.86 -20.55 -20.49
C LEU A 154 3.31 -20.92 -19.09
N THR A 155 3.04 -22.21 -18.84
CA THR A 155 2.35 -22.66 -17.62
C THR A 155 3.07 -22.27 -16.31
N PRO A 156 4.40 -22.37 -16.16
CA PRO A 156 5.05 -22.05 -14.89
C PRO A 156 5.02 -20.55 -14.58
N SER A 157 5.14 -19.71 -15.62
CA SER A 157 5.08 -18.26 -15.49
C SER A 157 3.66 -17.78 -15.15
N LEU A 158 2.63 -18.39 -15.74
CA LEU A 158 1.22 -18.08 -15.40
C LEU A 158 0.85 -18.53 -13.97
N ILE A 159 1.35 -19.70 -13.54
CA ILE A 159 1.19 -20.16 -12.15
C ILE A 159 1.88 -19.19 -11.20
N SER A 160 3.11 -18.78 -11.52
CA SER A 160 3.87 -17.79 -10.74
C SER A 160 3.13 -16.46 -10.60
N LEU A 161 2.56 -15.94 -11.69
CA LEU A 161 1.73 -14.74 -11.66
C LEU A 161 0.53 -14.91 -10.72
N GLY A 162 -0.16 -16.04 -10.80
CA GLY A 162 -1.27 -16.37 -9.90
C GLY A 162 -0.85 -16.42 -8.43
N ILE A 163 0.30 -17.01 -8.12
CA ILE A 163 0.84 -17.08 -6.75
C ILE A 163 1.20 -15.67 -6.23
N VAL A 164 1.86 -14.84 -7.05
CA VAL A 164 2.20 -13.46 -6.68
C VAL A 164 0.94 -12.65 -6.38
N LEU A 165 -0.05 -12.69 -7.27
CA LEU A 165 -1.31 -11.99 -7.06
C LEU A 165 -2.04 -12.50 -5.82
N GLY A 166 -2.09 -13.83 -5.64
CA GLY A 166 -2.66 -14.45 -4.45
C GLY A 166 -1.97 -13.98 -3.17
N TYR A 167 -0.64 -13.92 -3.14
CA TYR A 167 0.13 -13.42 -2.02
C TYR A 167 -0.18 -11.95 -1.71
N ILE A 168 -0.22 -11.08 -2.72
CA ILE A 168 -0.49 -9.64 -2.51
C ILE A 168 -1.91 -9.43 -1.98
N LEU A 169 -2.89 -10.18 -2.50
CA LEU A 169 -4.27 -10.13 -2.04
C LEU A 169 -4.42 -10.63 -0.59
N LEU A 170 -3.78 -11.77 -0.27
CA LEU A 170 -3.79 -12.34 1.07
C LEU A 170 -3.09 -11.44 2.08
N SER A 171 -1.90 -10.93 1.73
CA SER A 171 -1.19 -9.97 2.58
C SER A 171 -2.01 -8.70 2.80
N GLY A 172 -2.68 -8.18 1.77
CA GLY A 172 -3.61 -7.06 1.90
C GLY A 172 -4.75 -7.32 2.90
N GLU A 173 -5.34 -8.51 2.88
CA GLU A 173 -6.44 -8.87 3.79
C GLU A 173 -5.96 -9.12 5.23
N ILE A 174 -4.81 -9.79 5.40
CA ILE A 174 -4.24 -10.08 6.73
C ILE A 174 -3.76 -8.80 7.43
N LEU A 175 -3.10 -7.91 6.69
CA LEU A 175 -2.49 -6.71 7.28
C LEU A 175 -3.52 -5.61 7.58
N SER A 176 -4.63 -5.58 6.84
CA SER A 176 -5.71 -4.61 7.08
C SER A 176 -7.08 -5.23 6.76
N PRO A 177 -7.62 -6.03 7.70
CA PRO A 177 -8.91 -6.66 7.54
C PRO A 177 -10.00 -5.59 7.41
N HIS A 178 -10.89 -5.72 6.42
CA HIS A 178 -12.04 -4.82 6.19
C HIS A 178 -11.73 -3.39 5.71
N SER A 179 -10.49 -3.07 5.28
CA SER A 179 -10.18 -1.78 4.66
C SER A 179 -9.78 -1.92 3.19
N GLY A 180 -10.22 -0.95 2.37
CA GLY A 180 -9.82 -0.81 0.98
C GLY A 180 -10.56 -1.71 -0.02
N GLY A 181 -10.34 -1.45 -1.30
CA GLY A 181 -11.02 -2.11 -2.42
C GLY A 181 -10.16 -3.20 -3.05
N PHE A 182 -10.70 -4.43 -3.14
CA PHE A 182 -10.04 -5.56 -3.80
C PHE A 182 -9.67 -5.27 -5.26
N GLY A 183 -10.55 -4.60 -6.00
CA GLY A 183 -10.29 -4.23 -7.40
C GLY A 183 -9.14 -3.24 -7.58
N GLY A 184 -8.98 -2.28 -6.67
CA GLY A 184 -7.84 -1.35 -6.67
C GLY A 184 -6.53 -2.09 -6.44
N LEU A 185 -6.53 -3.02 -5.47
CA LEU A 185 -5.36 -3.83 -5.16
C LEU A 185 -4.97 -4.72 -6.34
N LEU A 186 -5.93 -5.38 -6.99
CA LEU A 186 -5.66 -6.20 -8.18
C LEU A 186 -5.01 -5.40 -9.30
N VAL A 187 -5.63 -4.29 -9.72
CA VAL A 187 -5.13 -3.48 -10.85
C VAL A 187 -3.77 -2.87 -10.52
N ALA A 188 -3.56 -2.40 -9.28
CA ALA A 188 -2.26 -1.86 -8.85
C ALA A 188 -1.18 -2.96 -8.78
N SER A 189 -1.53 -4.18 -8.35
CA SER A 189 -0.61 -5.32 -8.33
C SER A 189 -0.19 -5.71 -9.75
N LEU A 190 -1.13 -5.76 -10.70
CA LEU A 190 -0.83 -6.00 -12.10
C LEU A 190 0.07 -4.90 -12.68
N SER A 191 -0.22 -3.65 -12.37
CA SER A 191 0.58 -2.51 -12.81
C SER A 191 2.00 -2.50 -12.24
N SER A 192 2.25 -3.24 -11.16
CA SER A 192 3.59 -3.37 -10.57
C SER A 192 4.53 -4.22 -11.42
N PHE A 193 4.04 -4.95 -12.43
CA PHE A 193 4.86 -5.68 -13.40
C PHE A 193 5.45 -4.81 -14.51
N ILE A 194 5.01 -3.54 -14.63
CA ILE A 194 5.51 -2.60 -15.66
C ILE A 194 7.04 -2.52 -15.69
N PRO A 195 7.78 -2.33 -14.56
CA PRO A 195 9.23 -2.26 -14.60
C PRO A 195 9.87 -3.53 -15.18
N LEU A 196 9.34 -4.70 -14.84
CA LEU A 196 9.83 -5.98 -15.36
C LEU A 196 9.56 -6.12 -16.86
N ASP A 197 8.34 -5.80 -17.30
CA ASP A 197 7.98 -5.84 -18.72
C ASP A 197 8.83 -4.87 -19.55
N THR A 198 9.09 -3.66 -19.04
CA THR A 198 9.97 -2.70 -19.71
C THR A 198 11.41 -3.20 -19.82
N TYR A 199 11.91 -3.91 -18.82
CA TYR A 199 13.24 -4.54 -18.87
C TYR A 199 13.30 -5.65 -19.93
N LEU A 200 12.29 -6.53 -19.96
CA LEU A 200 12.22 -7.60 -20.96
C LEU A 200 12.09 -7.06 -22.39
N ALA A 201 11.25 -6.03 -22.59
CA ALA A 201 11.13 -5.35 -23.87
C ALA A 201 12.46 -4.72 -24.32
N PHE A 202 13.24 -4.17 -23.37
CA PHE A 202 14.57 -3.63 -23.66
C PHE A 202 15.55 -4.72 -24.11
N ILE A 203 15.54 -5.89 -23.47
CA ILE A 203 16.35 -7.03 -23.94
C ILE A 203 15.93 -7.45 -25.35
N LEU A 204 14.62 -7.47 -25.64
CA LEU A 204 14.11 -7.87 -26.96
C LEU A 204 14.61 -6.92 -28.06
N LEU A 205 14.61 -5.62 -27.75
CA LEU A 205 15.14 -4.60 -28.63
C LEU A 205 16.64 -4.78 -28.91
N LEU A 206 17.43 -5.10 -27.88
CA LEU A 206 18.87 -5.36 -28.04
C LEU A 206 19.13 -6.60 -28.91
N GLN A 207 18.34 -7.66 -28.72
CA GLN A 207 18.41 -8.86 -29.55
C GLN A 207 18.03 -8.58 -31.00
N TYR A 208 17.00 -7.75 -31.24
CA TYR A 208 16.59 -7.36 -32.58
C TYR A 208 17.66 -6.55 -33.32
N LEU A 209 18.46 -5.76 -32.60
CA LEU A 209 19.56 -4.96 -33.14
C LEU A 209 20.88 -5.75 -33.32
N ASP A 210 20.87 -7.06 -33.05
CA ASP A 210 22.03 -7.97 -33.13
C ASP A 210 23.26 -7.48 -32.33
N ILE A 211 23.02 -6.77 -31.23
CA ILE A 211 24.08 -6.25 -30.36
C ILE A 211 24.62 -7.41 -29.52
N GLN A 212 25.95 -7.61 -29.54
CA GLN A 212 26.60 -8.63 -28.73
C GLN A 212 26.39 -8.37 -27.23
N VAL A 213 25.50 -9.15 -26.62
CA VAL A 213 25.04 -8.96 -25.24
C VAL A 213 26.17 -9.18 -24.21
N ASN A 214 27.17 -10.00 -24.55
CA ASN A 214 28.22 -10.44 -23.63
C ASN A 214 29.02 -9.30 -23.00
N SER A 215 29.26 -8.21 -23.73
CA SER A 215 30.00 -7.05 -23.21
C SER A 215 29.15 -6.13 -22.32
N ILE A 216 27.82 -6.28 -22.36
CA ILE A 216 26.84 -5.40 -21.71
C ILE A 216 26.14 -6.11 -20.54
N ILE A 217 26.43 -7.39 -20.28
CA ILE A 217 25.90 -8.17 -19.15
C ILE A 217 25.91 -7.40 -17.81
N PRO A 218 27.02 -6.79 -17.34
CA PRO A 218 27.01 -6.10 -16.05
C PRO A 218 26.07 -4.88 -16.04
N LEU A 219 25.93 -4.18 -17.17
CA LEU A 219 24.97 -3.08 -17.29
C LEU A 219 23.53 -3.60 -17.27
N LEU A 220 23.24 -4.70 -17.94
CA LEU A 220 21.91 -5.34 -17.92
C LEU A 220 21.52 -5.84 -16.53
N GLN A 221 22.48 -6.34 -15.74
CA GLN A 221 22.25 -6.71 -14.35
C GLN A 221 21.92 -5.50 -13.49
N LEU A 222 22.63 -4.38 -13.68
CA LEU A 222 22.32 -3.15 -12.96
C LEU A 222 20.91 -2.63 -13.29
N ILE A 223 20.54 -2.63 -14.57
CA ILE A 223 19.20 -2.23 -15.02
C ILE A 223 18.14 -3.16 -14.42
N PHE A 224 18.38 -4.47 -14.39
CA PHE A 224 17.48 -5.43 -13.76
C PHE A 224 17.28 -5.14 -12.27
N ILE A 225 18.36 -4.88 -11.53
CA ILE A 225 18.27 -4.55 -10.09
C ILE A 225 17.41 -3.31 -9.89
N ILE A 226 17.60 -2.26 -10.71
CA ILE A 226 16.80 -1.04 -10.62
C ILE A 226 15.32 -1.33 -10.92
N ALA A 227 15.03 -2.09 -11.98
CA ALA A 227 13.67 -2.50 -12.32
C ALA A 227 13.02 -3.31 -11.20
N HIS A 228 13.75 -4.26 -10.60
CA HIS A 228 13.27 -5.10 -9.51
C HIS A 228 12.99 -4.31 -8.24
N ILE A 229 13.88 -3.40 -7.83
CA ILE A 229 13.63 -2.51 -6.70
C ILE A 229 12.38 -1.65 -6.98
N THR A 230 12.23 -1.15 -8.22
CA THR A 230 11.05 -0.39 -8.63
C THR A 230 9.78 -1.19 -8.48
N GLN A 231 9.77 -2.44 -8.97
CA GLN A 231 8.66 -3.36 -8.85
C GLN A 231 8.28 -3.61 -7.38
N LEU A 232 9.25 -3.85 -6.49
CA LEU A 232 8.98 -4.06 -5.07
C LEU A 232 8.34 -2.84 -4.41
N VAL A 233 8.85 -1.64 -4.72
CA VAL A 233 8.27 -0.40 -4.19
C VAL A 233 6.88 -0.12 -4.78
N MET A 234 6.61 -0.51 -6.03
CA MET A 234 5.26 -0.47 -6.60
C MET A 234 4.30 -1.45 -5.93
N ILE A 235 4.74 -2.68 -5.59
CA ILE A 235 3.92 -3.64 -4.83
C ILE A 235 3.61 -3.09 -3.44
N ALA A 236 4.59 -2.53 -2.74
CA ALA A 236 4.36 -1.88 -1.44
C ALA A 236 3.39 -0.70 -1.56
N SER A 237 3.55 0.13 -2.60
CA SER A 237 2.63 1.23 -2.92
C SER A 237 1.21 0.75 -3.20
N ALA A 238 1.05 -0.37 -3.90
CA ALA A 238 -0.24 -0.97 -4.22
C ALA A 238 -0.99 -1.40 -2.95
N LEU A 239 -0.30 -2.05 -2.01
CA LEU A 239 -0.82 -2.38 -0.68
C LEU A 239 -1.21 -1.12 0.11
N THR A 240 -0.35 -0.11 0.09
CA THR A 240 -0.56 1.12 0.85
C THR A 240 -1.74 1.94 0.33
N HIS A 241 -1.82 2.19 -0.97
CA HIS A 241 -2.89 3.03 -1.53
C HIS A 241 -4.23 2.30 -1.66
N SER A 242 -4.21 0.99 -1.97
CA SER A 242 -5.44 0.22 -2.20
C SER A 242 -6.08 -0.28 -0.91
N ARG A 243 -5.28 -0.61 0.10
CA ARG A 243 -5.74 -1.17 1.38
C ARG A 243 -5.55 -0.24 2.58
N GLY A 244 -4.82 0.86 2.42
CA GLY A 244 -4.54 1.83 3.50
C GLY A 244 -3.46 1.36 4.48
N ILE A 245 -2.65 0.38 4.08
CA ILE A 245 -1.58 -0.19 4.90
C ILE A 245 -0.41 0.81 4.96
N GLY A 246 0.10 1.14 6.14
CA GLY A 246 1.28 2.01 6.25
C GLY A 246 2.52 1.42 5.57
N TRP A 247 3.38 2.29 5.04
CA TRP A 247 4.63 1.93 4.33
C TRP A 247 5.55 1.04 5.17
N GLU A 248 5.49 1.16 6.50
CA GLU A 248 6.24 0.35 7.45
C GLU A 248 5.85 -1.13 7.45
N LYS A 249 4.64 -1.47 6.99
CA LYS A 249 4.19 -2.87 6.86
C LYS A 249 4.20 -3.35 5.41
N SER A 250 3.94 -2.47 4.45
CA SER A 250 3.88 -2.86 3.03
C SER A 250 5.26 -3.13 2.43
N LEU A 251 6.29 -2.37 2.78
CA LEU A 251 7.67 -2.60 2.30
C LEU A 251 8.24 -3.95 2.77
N PRO A 252 8.16 -4.33 4.06
CA PRO A 252 8.55 -5.66 4.49
C PRO A 252 7.77 -6.77 3.78
N ALA A 253 6.47 -6.60 3.54
CA ALA A 253 5.66 -7.59 2.83
C ALA A 253 6.15 -7.81 1.38
N SER A 254 6.46 -6.74 0.65
CA SER A 254 7.04 -6.86 -0.70
C SER A 254 8.43 -7.50 -0.67
N LEU A 255 9.26 -7.18 0.33
CA LEU A 255 10.59 -7.78 0.49
C LEU A 255 10.51 -9.28 0.79
N ILE A 256 9.61 -9.70 1.69
CA ILE A 256 9.36 -11.12 1.99
C ILE A 256 8.99 -11.88 0.72
N LEU A 257 8.12 -11.31 -0.12
CA LEU A 257 7.79 -11.90 -1.42
C LEU A 257 9.03 -12.05 -2.32
N SER A 258 9.90 -11.04 -2.37
CA SER A 258 11.18 -11.12 -3.10
C SER A 258 12.08 -12.23 -2.58
N TYR A 259 12.20 -12.39 -1.26
CA TYR A 259 13.02 -13.44 -0.66
C TYR A 259 12.45 -14.83 -0.93
N ILE A 260 11.13 -14.99 -0.83
CA ILE A 260 10.46 -16.24 -1.21
C ILE A 260 10.75 -16.55 -2.68
N SER A 261 10.61 -15.55 -3.57
CA SER A 261 10.93 -15.70 -4.99
C SER A 261 12.38 -16.14 -5.24
N MET A 262 13.33 -15.56 -4.52
CA MET A 262 14.75 -15.94 -4.62
C MET A 262 14.99 -17.38 -4.15
N LEU A 263 14.37 -17.80 -3.04
CA LEU A 263 14.48 -19.17 -2.53
C LEU A 263 13.85 -20.19 -3.48
N THR A 264 12.67 -19.88 -4.03
CA THR A 264 11.99 -20.74 -5.02
C THR A 264 12.87 -20.96 -6.24
N LEU A 265 13.52 -19.90 -6.73
CA LEU A 265 14.47 -19.99 -7.83
C LEU A 265 15.70 -20.83 -7.45
N TYR A 266 16.30 -20.59 -6.28
CA TYR A 266 17.49 -21.32 -5.83
C TYR A 266 17.24 -22.84 -5.72
N TYR A 267 16.06 -23.24 -5.25
CA TYR A 267 15.68 -24.65 -5.11
C TYR A 267 15.01 -25.24 -6.35
N ASN A 268 14.86 -24.47 -7.45
CA ASN A 268 14.12 -24.87 -8.66
C ASN A 268 12.75 -25.49 -8.34
N LEU A 269 12.03 -24.91 -7.37
CA LEU A 269 10.74 -25.41 -6.90
C LEU A 269 9.60 -25.19 -7.90
N LEU A 270 9.84 -24.37 -8.93
CA LEU A 270 8.87 -23.98 -9.94
C LEU A 270 9.54 -23.92 -11.30
#